data_AF-A0A159Z247-F1
#
_entry.id   AF-A0A159Z247-F1
#
_cell.length_a   1.000
_cell.length_b   1.000
_cell.length_c   1.000
_cell.angle_alpha   90.00
_cell.angle_beta   90.00
_cell.angle_gamma   90.00
#
_symmetry.space_group_name_H-M   'P 1'
#
loop_
_entity.id
_entity.type
_entity.pdbx_description
1 polymer ?
#
loop_
_entity_poly.entity_id
_entity_poly.type
_entity_poly.pdbx_seq_one_letter_code
_entity_poly.pdbx_strand_id
1 'polypeptide(L)'
;MAGLFLTDLTLSHFRSHRRAVLALDGRPVALWGPNGAGKTNVLEAVSLLSPGRGLRRAGAEELARRPEAIGWKVSAVLRAGAAVHELETTAEDGQPRAVRIDGKAAPQAALARVCRVVWLVPSMDRLWIEAAEGRRRFLDRLVLSFAPHHAEAVLAYEKAMRERNRLLKDMVRDAGWYAALEAQMAEQGALIQGNRAAALARIAAAQAASDTAFPAADLALVGPRMPAIPRVRRRWPRPLPGPRPRPGRRAYTDRPAPRRSGRQLRRQGRACRAMFDRRAEGAADLADPRQCKGAGRGCRRAADPAAGRGGGAS
;
A
#
# COMPACT_ATOMS: atom_id res chain seq x y z
N MET A 1 30.35 -4.21 -3.45
CA MET A 1 29.00 -4.42 -2.89
C MET A 1 28.28 -5.45 -3.74
N ALA A 2 28.23 -6.70 -3.31
CA ALA A 2 27.44 -7.70 -4.03
C ALA A 2 25.96 -7.49 -3.68
N GLY A 3 25.27 -6.67 -4.48
CA GLY A 3 23.85 -6.40 -4.35
C GLY A 3 23.00 -7.64 -4.65
N LEU A 4 21.69 -7.55 -4.37
CA LEU A 4 20.72 -8.55 -4.83
C LEU A 4 20.42 -8.32 -6.31
N PHE A 5 20.63 -9.31 -7.16
CA PHE A 5 20.28 -9.23 -8.58
C PHE A 5 19.86 -10.58 -9.17
N LEU A 6 19.09 -10.52 -10.25
CA LEU A 6 18.75 -11.69 -11.07
C LEU A 6 19.92 -12.00 -12.01
N THR A 7 20.33 -13.26 -12.09
CA THR A 7 21.23 -13.74 -13.15
C THR A 7 20.46 -14.37 -14.30
N ASP A 8 19.35 -15.02 -13.98
CA ASP A 8 18.56 -15.77 -14.96
C ASP A 8 17.08 -15.54 -14.69
N LEU A 9 16.31 -15.32 -15.75
CA LEU A 9 14.86 -15.28 -15.72
C LEU A 9 14.31 -16.06 -16.90
N THR A 10 13.57 -17.12 -16.61
CA THR A 10 12.88 -17.94 -17.61
C THR A 10 11.37 -17.87 -17.41
N LEU A 11 10.67 -17.58 -18.50
CA LEU A 11 9.21 -17.51 -18.60
C LEU A 11 8.75 -18.66 -19.48
N SER A 12 7.74 -19.40 -19.06
CA SER A 12 7.08 -20.44 -19.84
C SER A 12 5.57 -20.28 -19.76
N HIS A 13 4.93 -20.18 -20.92
CA HIS A 13 3.47 -20.03 -21.09
C HIS A 13 2.88 -18.89 -20.23
N PHE A 14 3.62 -17.79 -20.09
CA PHE A 14 3.28 -16.68 -19.20
C PHE A 14 2.82 -15.46 -20.00
N ARG A 15 1.57 -15.03 -19.81
CA ARG A 15 0.95 -13.90 -20.52
C ARG A 15 1.14 -14.02 -22.04
N SER A 16 1.82 -13.07 -22.68
CA SER A 16 2.10 -13.10 -24.11
C SER A 16 3.27 -14.03 -24.49
N HIS A 17 4.09 -14.44 -23.53
CA HIS A 17 5.34 -15.15 -23.77
C HIS A 17 5.12 -16.66 -23.73
N ARG A 18 5.28 -17.35 -24.87
CA ARG A 18 5.35 -18.82 -24.89
C ARG A 18 6.60 -19.30 -24.17
N ARG A 19 7.74 -18.70 -24.52
CA ARG A 19 9.00 -18.87 -23.82
C ARG A 19 9.80 -17.57 -23.94
N ALA A 20 10.41 -17.14 -22.85
CA ALA A 20 11.41 -16.08 -22.86
C ALA A 20 12.49 -16.39 -21.83
N VAL A 21 13.75 -16.16 -22.20
CA VAL A 21 14.93 -16.42 -21.36
C VAL A 21 15.78 -15.16 -21.36
N LEU A 22 16.10 -14.65 -20.18
CA LEU A 22 16.96 -13.49 -20.01
C LEU A 22 18.15 -13.91 -19.14
N ALA A 23 19.35 -13.75 -19.69
CA ALA A 23 20.61 -13.83 -18.95
C ALA A 23 21.03 -12.41 -18.56
N LEU A 24 21.38 -12.22 -17.29
CA LEU A 24 21.56 -10.95 -16.62
C LEU A 24 22.85 -10.98 -15.79
N ASP A 25 23.47 -9.82 -15.61
CA ASP A 25 24.77 -9.70 -14.93
C ASP A 25 24.74 -8.68 -13.77
N GLY A 26 23.54 -8.28 -13.36
CA GLY A 26 23.32 -7.33 -12.27
C GLY A 26 23.36 -5.86 -12.68
N ARG A 27 23.63 -5.53 -13.95
CA ARG A 27 23.51 -4.17 -14.46
C ARG A 27 22.04 -3.76 -14.67
N PRO A 28 21.73 -2.45 -14.68
CA PRO A 28 20.40 -1.97 -15.04
C PRO A 28 19.97 -2.45 -16.43
N VAL A 29 18.72 -2.89 -16.57
CA VAL A 29 18.16 -3.42 -17.81
C VAL A 29 17.04 -2.50 -18.31
N ALA A 30 17.13 -2.08 -19.56
CA ALA A 30 16.06 -1.35 -20.25
C ALA A 30 15.34 -2.28 -21.23
N LEU A 31 14.05 -2.54 -20.98
CA LEU A 31 13.18 -3.25 -21.93
C LEU A 31 12.51 -2.22 -22.85
N TRP A 32 12.80 -2.27 -24.14
CA TRP A 32 12.26 -1.36 -25.15
C TRP A 32 11.57 -2.13 -26.30
N GLY A 33 10.81 -1.42 -27.12
CA GLY A 33 10.04 -1.99 -28.23
C GLY A 33 8.59 -1.48 -28.28
N PRO A 34 7.79 -1.92 -29.26
CA PRO A 34 6.43 -1.41 -29.46
C PRO A 34 5.49 -1.70 -28.27
N ASN A 35 4.44 -0.91 -28.17
CA ASN A 35 3.37 -1.17 -27.19
C ASN A 35 2.74 -2.54 -27.46
N GLY A 36 2.44 -3.28 -26.40
CA GLY A 36 1.93 -4.66 -26.53
C GLY A 36 3.00 -5.75 -26.69
N ALA A 37 4.29 -5.41 -26.88
CA ALA A 37 5.38 -6.40 -27.01
C ALA A 37 5.67 -7.26 -25.76
N GLY A 38 4.88 -7.13 -24.69
CA GLY A 38 5.06 -7.94 -23.48
C GLY A 38 6.12 -7.43 -22.50
N LYS A 39 6.63 -6.20 -22.65
CA LYS A 39 7.60 -5.57 -21.73
C LYS A 39 7.11 -5.59 -20.26
N THR A 40 5.88 -5.14 -20.04
CA THR A 40 5.26 -5.15 -18.70
C THR A 40 4.99 -6.58 -18.20
N ASN A 41 4.85 -7.57 -19.08
CA ASN A 41 4.67 -8.96 -18.68
C ASN A 41 5.97 -9.53 -18.08
N VAL A 42 7.13 -9.11 -18.58
CA VAL A 42 8.43 -9.46 -17.95
C VAL A 42 8.52 -8.85 -16.55
N LEU A 43 8.17 -7.57 -16.40
CA LEU A 43 8.12 -6.92 -15.08
C LEU A 43 7.09 -7.56 -14.13
N GLU A 44 5.94 -7.99 -14.66
CA GLU A 44 4.93 -8.71 -13.90
C GLU A 44 5.48 -10.04 -13.40
N ALA A 45 6.24 -10.78 -14.21
CA ALA A 45 6.87 -12.02 -13.77
C ALA A 45 7.92 -11.79 -12.67
N VAL A 46 8.78 -10.76 -12.80
CA VAL A 46 9.72 -10.38 -11.74
C VAL A 46 8.97 -10.02 -10.45
N SER A 47 7.83 -9.33 -10.56
CA SER A 47 7.02 -8.98 -9.37
C SER A 47 6.45 -10.20 -8.63
N LEU A 48 6.32 -11.36 -9.30
CA LEU A 48 5.90 -12.60 -8.67
C LEU A 48 7.02 -13.23 -7.84
N LEU A 49 8.29 -12.87 -8.04
CA LEU A 49 9.40 -13.35 -7.21
C LEU A 49 9.42 -12.72 -5.80
N SER A 50 8.49 -11.79 -5.53
CA SER A 50 8.24 -11.15 -4.25
C SER A 50 6.90 -11.64 -3.65
N PRO A 51 6.69 -11.56 -2.32
CA PRO A 51 5.43 -11.94 -1.71
C PRO A 51 4.19 -11.25 -2.32
N GLY A 52 3.09 -12.00 -2.40
CA GLY A 52 1.78 -11.49 -2.81
C GLY A 52 1.39 -11.86 -4.25
N ARG A 53 0.44 -11.13 -4.83
CA ARG A 53 -0.13 -11.41 -6.16
C ARG A 53 0.60 -10.69 -7.32
N GLY A 54 1.78 -10.14 -7.08
CA GLY A 54 2.53 -9.35 -8.05
C GLY A 54 1.88 -8.01 -8.41
N LEU A 55 2.33 -7.45 -9.53
CA LEU A 55 2.06 -6.09 -9.99
C LEU A 55 0.58 -5.83 -10.27
N ARG A 56 -0.05 -6.68 -11.10
CA ARG A 56 -1.45 -6.50 -11.54
C ARG A 56 -2.47 -7.20 -10.64
N ARG A 57 -1.99 -8.02 -9.70
CA ARG A 57 -2.82 -8.82 -8.78
C ARG A 57 -3.82 -9.76 -9.46
N ALA A 58 -3.51 -10.16 -10.70
CA ALA A 58 -4.31 -11.07 -11.50
C ALA A 58 -4.43 -12.45 -10.84
N GLY A 59 -5.52 -13.17 -11.11
CA GLY A 59 -5.66 -14.58 -10.74
C GLY A 59 -4.58 -15.44 -11.40
N ALA A 60 -4.32 -16.63 -10.85
CA ALA A 60 -3.32 -17.55 -11.41
C ALA A 60 -3.64 -17.93 -12.87
N GLU A 61 -4.91 -18.16 -13.18
CA GLU A 61 -5.39 -18.48 -14.54
C GLU A 61 -5.18 -17.34 -15.53
N GLU A 62 -5.33 -16.08 -15.09
CA GLU A 62 -5.13 -14.91 -15.96
C GLU A 62 -3.68 -14.71 -16.38
N LEU A 63 -2.73 -15.28 -15.62
CA LEU A 63 -1.31 -15.24 -15.94
C LEU A 63 -0.92 -16.26 -17.00
N ALA A 64 -1.73 -17.30 -17.21
CA ALA A 64 -1.50 -18.31 -18.24
C ALA A 64 -1.64 -17.69 -19.64
N ARG A 65 -0.77 -18.12 -20.56
CA ARG A 65 -0.85 -17.75 -21.96
C ARG A 65 -2.07 -18.42 -22.61
N ARG A 66 -2.81 -17.64 -23.41
CA ARG A 66 -3.91 -18.12 -24.25
C ARG A 66 -3.45 -18.25 -25.71
N PRO A 67 -4.04 -19.17 -26.48
CA PRO A 67 -5.18 -20.03 -26.14
C PRO A 67 -4.83 -21.33 -25.40
N GLU A 68 -3.55 -21.68 -25.24
CA GLU A 68 -3.16 -22.99 -24.71
C GLU A 68 -3.64 -23.24 -23.28
N ALA A 69 -3.55 -22.22 -22.40
CA ALA A 69 -4.03 -22.23 -21.02
C ALA A 69 -3.56 -23.42 -20.14
N ILE A 70 -2.51 -24.15 -20.54
CA ILE A 70 -1.97 -25.33 -19.84
C ILE A 70 -1.25 -25.04 -18.50
N GLY A 71 -1.40 -23.82 -17.97
CA GLY A 71 -0.60 -23.30 -16.85
C GLY A 71 0.60 -22.46 -17.28
N TRP A 72 1.42 -22.06 -16.31
CA TRP A 72 2.60 -21.21 -16.51
C TRP A 72 3.69 -21.47 -15.48
N LYS A 73 4.92 -21.12 -15.84
CA LYS A 73 6.09 -21.20 -14.97
C LYS A 73 7.00 -20.00 -15.15
N VAL A 74 7.42 -19.42 -14.04
CA VAL A 74 8.50 -18.43 -13.97
C VAL A 74 9.58 -19.03 -13.09
N SER A 75 10.78 -19.21 -13.64
CA SER A 75 11.98 -19.62 -12.90
C SER A 75 12.98 -18.48 -12.91
N ALA A 76 13.68 -18.29 -11.80
CA ALA A 76 14.68 -17.25 -11.66
C ALA A 76 15.82 -17.70 -10.77
N VAL A 77 17.02 -17.24 -11.09
CA VAL A 77 18.21 -17.40 -10.24
C VAL A 77 18.61 -16.02 -9.73
N LEU A 78 18.73 -15.89 -8.41
CA LEU A 78 19.13 -14.65 -7.76
C LEU A 78 20.46 -14.83 -7.06
N ARG A 79 21.32 -13.81 -7.17
CA ARG A 79 22.53 -13.67 -6.36
C ARG A 79 22.30 -12.63 -5.27
N ALA A 80 22.59 -13.00 -4.03
CA ALA A 80 22.51 -12.14 -2.86
C ALA A 80 23.83 -12.24 -2.09
N GLY A 81 24.79 -11.36 -2.38
CA GLY A 81 26.15 -11.53 -1.87
C GLY A 81 26.80 -12.78 -2.47
N ALA A 82 27.27 -13.68 -1.61
CA ALA A 82 27.78 -15.00 -2.00
C ALA A 82 26.68 -16.05 -2.17
N ALA A 83 25.47 -15.79 -1.66
CA ALA A 83 24.36 -16.74 -1.75
C ALA A 83 23.74 -16.73 -3.15
N VAL A 84 23.33 -17.91 -3.61
CA VAL A 84 22.55 -18.11 -4.83
C VAL A 84 21.23 -18.74 -4.42
N HIS A 85 20.13 -18.19 -4.93
CA HIS A 85 18.80 -18.73 -4.69
C HIS A 85 18.10 -19.05 -6.00
N GLU A 86 17.51 -20.24 -6.08
CA GLU A 86 16.66 -20.67 -7.18
C GLU A 86 15.20 -20.47 -6.78
N LEU A 87 14.50 -19.61 -7.49
CA LEU A 87 13.09 -19.33 -7.27
C LEU A 87 12.27 -19.89 -8.43
N GLU A 88 11.22 -20.64 -8.10
CA GLU A 88 10.20 -21.02 -9.06
C GLU A 88 8.83 -20.59 -8.57
N THR A 89 8.04 -20.04 -9.48
CA THR A 89 6.62 -19.80 -9.25
C THR A 89 5.83 -20.33 -10.43
N THR A 90 4.84 -21.14 -10.14
CA THR A 90 4.07 -21.87 -11.15
C THR A 90 2.59 -21.85 -10.82
N ALA A 91 1.76 -22.09 -11.82
CA ALA A 91 0.41 -22.59 -11.63
C ALA A 91 0.10 -23.53 -12.79
N GLU A 92 -0.35 -24.74 -12.47
CA GLU A 92 -0.97 -25.62 -13.45
C GLU A 92 -2.39 -25.12 -13.77
N ASP A 93 -2.98 -25.64 -14.85
CA ASP A 93 -4.34 -25.24 -15.23
C ASP A 93 -5.34 -25.52 -14.10
N GLY A 94 -6.16 -24.52 -13.78
CA GLY A 94 -7.11 -24.54 -12.65
C GLY A 94 -6.50 -24.64 -11.25
N GLN A 95 -5.16 -24.68 -11.11
CA GLN A 95 -4.50 -24.83 -9.81
C GLN A 95 -4.06 -23.49 -9.22
N PRO A 96 -4.02 -23.37 -7.88
CA PRO A 96 -3.49 -22.18 -7.24
C PRO A 96 -1.98 -22.06 -7.50
N ARG A 97 -1.50 -20.83 -7.39
CA ARG A 97 -0.08 -20.50 -7.52
C ARG A 97 0.77 -21.23 -6.46
N ALA A 98 1.72 -22.05 -6.91
CA ALA A 98 2.74 -22.71 -6.11
C ALA A 98 4.09 -21.98 -6.22
N VAL A 99 4.91 -22.09 -5.17
CA VAL A 99 6.25 -21.50 -5.10
C VAL A 99 7.24 -22.53 -4.59
N ARG A 100 8.44 -22.55 -5.19
CA ARG A 100 9.60 -23.28 -4.70
C ARG A 100 10.77 -22.33 -4.49
N ILE A 101 11.53 -22.56 -3.43
CA ILE A 101 12.77 -21.87 -3.10
C ILE A 101 13.83 -22.95 -2.91
N ASP A 102 14.89 -22.90 -3.69
CA ASP A 102 16.01 -23.86 -3.65
C ASP A 102 15.51 -25.31 -3.75
N GLY A 103 14.62 -25.55 -4.72
CA GLY A 103 13.96 -26.84 -5.00
C GLY A 103 12.81 -27.23 -4.05
N LYS A 104 12.68 -26.57 -2.89
CA LYS A 104 11.70 -26.93 -1.85
C LYS A 104 10.42 -26.12 -1.95
N ALA A 105 9.27 -26.78 -1.82
CA ALA A 105 7.98 -26.10 -1.78
C ALA A 105 7.92 -25.14 -0.59
N ALA A 106 7.47 -23.90 -0.83
CA ALA A 106 7.45 -22.84 0.16
C ALA A 106 6.18 -21.99 0.03
N PRO A 107 5.67 -21.42 1.14
CA PRO A 107 4.58 -20.45 1.06
C PRO A 107 5.06 -19.17 0.36
N GLN A 108 4.16 -18.48 -0.34
CA GLN A 108 4.49 -17.21 -1.03
C GLN A 108 5.08 -16.14 -0.10
N ALA A 109 4.75 -16.17 1.19
CA ALA A 109 5.32 -15.28 2.19
C ALA A 109 6.83 -15.50 2.43
N ALA A 110 7.33 -16.73 2.21
CA ALA A 110 8.74 -17.06 2.38
C ALA A 110 9.65 -16.32 1.37
N LEU A 111 9.11 -15.90 0.23
CA LEU A 111 9.83 -15.07 -0.75
C LEU A 111 10.38 -13.78 -0.13
N ALA A 112 9.75 -13.26 0.93
CA ALA A 112 10.19 -12.04 1.64
C ALA A 112 11.63 -12.15 2.17
N ARG A 113 12.08 -13.38 2.45
CA ARG A 113 13.42 -13.68 2.98
C ARG A 113 14.49 -13.60 1.88
N VAL A 114 14.10 -13.83 0.62
CA VAL A 114 15.01 -13.91 -0.52
C VAL A 114 14.98 -12.61 -1.34
N CYS A 115 13.80 -12.21 -1.80
CA CYS A 115 13.64 -11.11 -2.74
C CYS A 115 12.53 -10.15 -2.31
N ARG A 116 12.88 -8.87 -2.22
CA ARG A 116 11.98 -7.77 -1.82
C ARG A 116 11.97 -6.76 -2.95
N VAL A 117 10.89 -6.76 -3.72
CA VAL A 117 10.78 -5.92 -4.91
C VAL A 117 9.82 -4.77 -4.64
N VAL A 118 10.31 -3.55 -4.85
CA VAL A 118 9.47 -2.36 -4.98
C VAL A 118 9.40 -2.04 -6.47
N TRP A 119 8.20 -1.71 -6.93
CA TRP A 119 7.99 -1.30 -8.31
C TRP A 119 7.31 0.05 -8.33
N LEU A 120 7.67 0.85 -9.33
CA LEU A 120 7.02 2.10 -9.66
C LEU A 120 6.38 1.90 -11.03
N VAL A 121 5.07 2.09 -11.11
CA VAL A 121 4.33 1.97 -12.38
C VAL A 121 3.48 3.21 -12.61
N PRO A 122 3.20 3.58 -13.87
CA PRO A 122 2.41 4.78 -14.17
C PRO A 122 1.04 4.78 -13.47
N SER A 123 0.43 3.62 -13.24
CA SER A 123 -0.83 3.52 -12.51
C SER A 123 -0.72 3.89 -11.02
N MET A 124 0.49 3.98 -10.44
CA MET A 124 0.70 4.40 -9.05
C MET A 124 0.49 5.90 -8.82
N ASP A 125 0.36 6.71 -9.86
CA ASP A 125 -0.20 8.06 -9.71
C ASP A 125 -1.63 8.02 -9.12
N ARG A 126 -2.30 6.86 -9.20
CA ARG A 126 -3.59 6.66 -8.53
C ARG A 126 -3.47 6.43 -7.02
N LEU A 127 -2.28 6.30 -6.43
CA LEU A 127 -2.14 6.22 -4.97
C LEU A 127 -2.83 7.41 -4.27
N TRP A 128 -2.88 8.55 -4.98
CA TRP A 128 -3.55 9.79 -4.58
C TRP A 128 -5.08 9.76 -4.72
N ILE A 129 -5.62 8.85 -5.54
CA ILE A 129 -7.06 8.72 -5.87
C ILE A 129 -7.67 7.45 -5.24
N GLU A 130 -6.85 6.44 -4.95
CA GLU A 130 -7.28 5.16 -4.40
C GLU A 130 -7.87 5.28 -2.99
N ALA A 131 -8.72 4.32 -2.62
CA ALA A 131 -9.21 4.17 -1.26
C ALA A 131 -8.04 3.82 -0.30
N ALA A 132 -8.29 3.94 1.01
CA ALA A 132 -7.29 3.68 2.05
C ALA A 132 -6.61 2.30 1.95
N GLU A 133 -7.29 1.31 1.36
CA GLU A 133 -6.74 -0.02 1.16
C GLU A 133 -5.55 -0.05 0.20
N GLY A 134 -5.63 0.66 -0.93
CA GLY A 134 -4.54 0.75 -1.91
C GLY A 134 -3.28 1.36 -1.31
N ARG A 135 -3.45 2.48 -0.59
CA ARG A 135 -2.37 3.13 0.17
C ARG A 135 -1.73 2.23 1.21
N ARG A 136 -2.53 1.48 1.98
CA ARG A 136 -2.00 0.52 2.97
C ARG A 136 -1.15 -0.56 2.32
N ARG A 137 -1.64 -1.17 1.22
CA ARG A 137 -0.89 -2.23 0.51
C ARG A 137 0.42 -1.71 -0.08
N PHE A 138 0.41 -0.50 -0.63
CA PHE A 138 1.64 0.14 -1.12
C PHE A 138 2.64 0.35 0.01
N LEU A 139 2.20 0.93 1.13
CA LEU A 139 3.05 1.12 2.29
C LEU A 139 3.57 -0.22 2.84
N ASP A 140 2.72 -1.23 2.94
CA ASP A 140 3.12 -2.57 3.41
C ASP A 140 4.20 -3.18 2.51
N ARG A 141 4.13 -2.97 1.19
CA ARG A 141 5.19 -3.41 0.27
C ARG A 141 6.51 -2.68 0.51
N LEU A 142 6.47 -1.37 0.76
CA LEU A 142 7.68 -0.62 1.13
C LEU A 142 8.26 -1.15 2.43
N VAL A 143 7.41 -1.38 3.43
CA VAL A 143 7.81 -1.92 4.74
C VAL A 143 8.50 -3.28 4.60
N LEU A 144 8.05 -4.16 3.71
CA LEU A 144 8.70 -5.46 3.46
C LEU A 144 10.18 -5.34 3.10
N SER A 145 10.58 -4.23 2.47
CA SER A 145 12.00 -3.99 2.12
C SER A 145 12.88 -3.86 3.37
N PHE A 146 12.32 -3.30 4.45
CA PHE A 146 13.00 -3.05 5.72
C PHE A 146 12.72 -4.10 6.80
N ALA A 147 11.52 -4.70 6.79
CA ALA A 147 11.05 -5.65 7.80
C ALA A 147 10.38 -6.86 7.13
N PRO A 148 11.14 -7.94 6.81
CA PRO A 148 10.60 -9.12 6.13
C PRO A 148 9.46 -9.82 6.88
N HIS A 149 9.49 -9.83 8.23
CA HIS A 149 8.44 -10.40 9.08
C HIS A 149 7.10 -9.65 9.00
N HIS A 150 7.06 -8.48 8.36
CA HIS A 150 5.83 -7.72 8.18
C HIS A 150 4.77 -8.49 7.39
N ALA A 151 5.16 -9.32 6.42
CA ALA A 151 4.23 -10.16 5.66
C ALA A 151 3.50 -11.15 6.57
N GLU A 152 4.23 -11.82 7.46
CA GLU A 152 3.70 -12.80 8.41
C GLU A 152 2.71 -12.11 9.38
N ALA A 153 3.07 -10.93 9.89
CA ALA A 153 2.19 -10.14 10.77
C ALA A 153 0.90 -9.69 10.08
N VAL A 154 0.97 -9.17 8.85
CA VAL A 154 -0.21 -8.78 8.05
C VAL A 154 -1.12 -9.98 7.80
N LEU A 155 -0.57 -11.13 7.40
CA LEU A 155 -1.36 -12.34 7.15
C LEU A 155 -2.03 -12.86 8.43
N ALA A 156 -1.32 -12.85 9.57
CA ALA A 156 -1.85 -13.25 10.85
C ALA A 156 -3.00 -12.34 11.31
N TYR A 157 -2.85 -11.02 11.12
CA TYR A 157 -3.89 -10.03 11.40
C TYR A 157 -5.13 -10.23 10.51
N GLU A 158 -4.95 -10.36 9.20
CA GLU A 158 -6.05 -10.58 8.25
C GLU A 158 -6.77 -11.92 8.49
N LYS A 159 -6.05 -12.98 8.87
CA LYS A 159 -6.64 -14.26 9.25
C LYS A 159 -7.52 -14.12 10.49
N ALA A 160 -7.01 -13.51 11.55
CA ALA A 160 -7.76 -13.30 12.78
C ALA A 160 -9.00 -12.41 12.55
N MET A 161 -8.88 -11.36 11.74
CA MET A 161 -10.00 -10.50 11.36
C MET A 161 -11.07 -11.25 10.57
N ARG A 162 -10.68 -12.07 9.57
CA ARG A 162 -11.63 -12.88 8.80
C ARG A 162 -12.36 -13.88 9.68
N GLU A 163 -11.64 -14.54 10.58
CA GLU A 163 -12.21 -15.48 11.53
C GLU A 163 -13.20 -14.78 12.47
N ARG A 164 -12.83 -13.62 13.03
CA ARG A 164 -13.73 -12.80 13.85
C ARG A 164 -15.01 -12.42 13.11
N ASN A 165 -14.88 -11.98 11.86
CA ASN A 165 -16.04 -11.61 11.03
C ASN A 165 -16.92 -12.82 10.68
N ARG A 166 -16.31 -14.02 10.53
CA ARG A 166 -17.05 -15.28 10.38
C ARG A 166 -17.88 -15.59 11.64
N LEU A 167 -17.28 -15.53 12.83
CA LEU A 167 -18.01 -15.76 14.08
C LEU A 167 -19.20 -14.80 14.25
N LEU A 168 -19.01 -13.53 13.88
CA LEU A 168 -20.10 -12.54 13.90
C LEU A 168 -21.21 -12.91 12.92
N LYS A 169 -20.87 -13.35 11.72
CA LYS A 169 -21.83 -13.77 10.69
C LYS A 169 -22.61 -15.01 11.13
N ASP A 170 -21.92 -15.96 11.76
CA ASP A 170 -22.47 -17.23 12.24
C ASP A 170 -23.17 -17.07 13.60
N MET A 171 -23.26 -15.83 14.12
CA MET A 171 -23.92 -15.49 15.38
C MET A 171 -23.37 -16.25 16.60
N VAL A 172 -22.10 -16.67 16.53
CA VAL A 172 -21.41 -17.32 17.65
C VAL A 172 -21.22 -16.30 18.78
N ARG A 173 -21.54 -16.70 20.01
CA ARG A 173 -21.53 -15.81 21.20
C ARG A 173 -20.43 -16.15 22.22
N ASP A 174 -19.49 -17.02 21.86
CA ASP A 174 -18.37 -17.38 22.73
C ASP A 174 -17.40 -16.20 22.89
N ALA A 175 -17.45 -15.55 24.05
CA ALA A 175 -16.59 -14.41 24.37
C ALA A 175 -15.10 -14.76 24.44
N GLY A 176 -14.75 -16.00 24.78
CA GLY A 176 -13.35 -16.45 24.86
C GLY A 176 -12.71 -16.52 23.47
N TRP A 177 -13.47 -16.98 22.47
CA TRP A 177 -13.01 -16.98 21.07
C TRP A 177 -12.78 -15.58 20.53
N TYR A 178 -13.72 -14.65 20.79
CA TYR A 178 -13.53 -13.24 20.40
C TYR A 178 -12.30 -12.65 21.09
N ALA A 179 -12.13 -12.88 22.40
CA ALA A 179 -11.00 -12.35 23.15
C ALA A 179 -9.66 -12.87 22.61
N ALA A 180 -9.56 -14.15 22.25
CA ALA A 180 -8.36 -14.72 21.66
C ALA A 180 -8.02 -14.10 20.30
N LEU A 181 -9.03 -13.95 19.42
CA LEU A 181 -8.86 -13.33 18.10
C LEU A 181 -8.51 -11.86 18.20
N GLU A 182 -9.17 -11.11 19.09
CA GLU A 182 -8.91 -9.68 19.30
C GLU A 182 -7.55 -9.44 19.93
N ALA A 183 -7.08 -10.31 20.84
CA ALA A 183 -5.73 -10.27 21.37
C ALA A 183 -4.68 -10.49 20.26
N GLN A 184 -4.89 -11.50 19.41
CA GLN A 184 -4.02 -11.74 18.26
C GLN A 184 -4.04 -10.53 17.29
N MET A 185 -5.21 -9.97 16.99
CA MET A 185 -5.32 -8.76 16.16
C MET A 185 -4.57 -7.57 16.79
N ALA A 186 -4.66 -7.38 18.10
CA ALA A 186 -3.98 -6.30 18.79
C ALA A 186 -2.45 -6.43 18.73
N GLU A 187 -1.93 -7.64 18.98
CA GLU A 187 -0.49 -7.92 18.92
C GLU A 187 0.06 -7.70 17.51
N GLN A 188 -0.56 -8.33 16.51
CA GLN A 188 -0.12 -8.20 15.12
C GLN A 188 -0.33 -6.79 14.57
N GLY A 189 -1.42 -6.13 14.96
CA GLY A 189 -1.72 -4.74 14.59
C GLY A 189 -0.65 -3.76 15.09
N ALA A 190 -0.17 -3.95 16.32
CA ALA A 190 0.87 -3.10 16.88
C ALA A 190 2.25 -3.35 16.23
N LEU A 191 2.58 -4.60 15.89
CA LEU A 191 3.77 -4.90 15.07
C LEU A 191 3.71 -4.23 13.70
N ILE A 192 2.58 -4.33 13.00
CA ILE A 192 2.35 -3.68 11.71
C ILE A 192 2.53 -2.16 11.81
N GLN A 193 1.96 -1.52 12.84
CA GLN A 193 2.11 -0.09 13.06
C GLN A 193 3.56 0.31 13.35
N GLY A 194 4.25 -0.43 14.21
CA GLY A 194 5.67 -0.18 14.51
C GLY A 194 6.55 -0.26 13.26
N ASN A 195 6.36 -1.30 12.45
CA ASN A 195 7.10 -1.48 11.19
C ASN A 195 6.81 -0.35 10.19
N ARG A 196 5.55 0.06 10.06
CA ARG A 196 5.16 1.19 9.19
C ARG A 196 5.78 2.51 9.66
N ALA A 197 5.73 2.80 10.95
CA ALA A 197 6.33 4.01 11.51
C ALA A 197 7.85 4.03 11.30
N ALA A 198 8.54 2.92 11.54
CA ALA A 198 9.98 2.79 11.31
C ALA A 198 10.37 2.95 9.83
N ALA A 199 9.56 2.42 8.90
CA ALA A 199 9.79 2.60 7.47
C ALA A 199 9.60 4.06 7.04
N LEU A 200 8.56 4.74 7.53
CA LEU A 200 8.34 6.16 7.24
C LEU A 200 9.46 7.04 7.79
N ALA A 201 9.94 6.78 9.01
CA ALA A 201 11.07 7.50 9.59
C ALA A 201 12.33 7.36 8.73
N ARG A 202 12.60 6.15 8.20
CA ARG A 202 13.73 5.91 7.28
C ARG A 202 13.56 6.66 5.95
N ILE A 203 12.35 6.67 5.38
CA ILE A 203 12.07 7.39 4.15
C ILE A 203 12.24 8.90 4.36
N ALA A 204 11.72 9.45 5.46
CA ALA A 204 11.86 10.86 5.79
C ALA A 204 13.34 11.26 5.98
N ALA A 205 14.12 10.44 6.69
CA ALA A 205 15.55 10.66 6.85
C ALA A 205 16.30 10.62 5.51
N ALA A 206 15.96 9.68 4.63
CA ALA A 206 16.54 9.58 3.29
C ALA A 206 16.19 10.79 2.41
N GLN A 207 14.95 11.29 2.48
CA GLN A 207 14.55 12.51 1.77
C GLN A 207 15.30 13.74 2.27
N ALA A 208 15.44 13.89 3.59
CA ALA A 208 16.16 15.02 4.19
C ALA A 208 17.66 15.02 3.84
N ALA A 209 18.26 13.84 3.68
CA ALA A 209 19.66 13.69 3.31
C ALA A 209 19.92 13.78 1.80
N SER A 210 18.87 13.80 0.97
CA SER A 210 19.02 13.75 -0.49
C SER A 210 18.86 15.14 -1.10
N ASP A 211 19.86 15.57 -1.86
CA ASP A 211 19.74 16.74 -2.73
C ASP A 211 19.08 16.31 -4.04
N THR A 212 17.79 16.63 -4.21
CA THR A 212 17.04 16.23 -5.42
C THR A 212 16.20 17.38 -5.96
N ALA A 213 16.09 17.44 -7.29
CA ALA A 213 15.15 18.33 -7.97
C ALA A 213 13.67 17.91 -7.81
N PHE A 214 13.41 16.76 -7.18
CA PHE A 214 12.05 16.26 -6.95
C PHE A 214 11.49 16.78 -5.63
N PRO A 215 10.18 17.09 -5.56
CA PRO A 215 9.56 17.55 -4.32
C PRO A 215 9.66 16.51 -3.21
N ALA A 216 10.08 16.94 -2.02
CA ALA A 216 9.94 16.14 -0.82
C ALA A 216 8.47 16.02 -0.41
N ALA A 217 8.11 14.91 0.21
CA ALA A 217 6.75 14.64 0.67
C ALA A 217 6.74 14.40 2.18
N ASP A 218 5.87 15.11 2.89
CA ASP A 218 5.61 14.84 4.30
C ASP A 218 4.67 13.63 4.44
N LEU A 219 5.16 12.60 5.12
CA LEU A 219 4.45 11.34 5.31
C LEU A 219 4.07 11.15 6.78
N ALA A 220 2.78 10.94 7.04
CA ALA A 220 2.27 10.66 8.38
C ALA A 220 1.30 9.46 8.37
N LEU A 221 1.29 8.69 9.45
CA LEU A 221 0.26 7.69 9.71
C LEU A 221 -0.85 8.33 10.53
N VAL A 222 -2.06 8.39 9.96
CA VAL A 222 -3.26 8.83 10.67
C VAL A 222 -4.13 7.61 10.93
N GLY A 223 -4.49 7.41 12.19
CA GLY A 223 -5.34 6.31 12.63
C GLY A 223 -5.62 6.37 14.12
N PRO A 224 -6.57 5.56 14.64
CA PRO A 224 -6.80 5.47 16.07
C PRO A 224 -5.51 5.02 16.76
N ARG A 225 -5.02 5.82 17.71
CA ARG A 225 -3.83 5.54 18.50
C ARG A 225 -4.05 4.20 19.20
N MET A 226 -3.30 3.17 18.80
CA MET A 226 -3.38 1.89 19.51
C MET A 226 -2.77 2.06 20.90
N PRO A 227 -3.38 1.48 21.95
CA PRO A 227 -2.74 1.45 23.26
C PRO A 227 -1.39 0.73 23.14
N ALA A 228 -0.38 1.23 23.86
CA ALA A 228 0.93 0.60 23.90
C ALA A 228 0.78 -0.87 24.28
N ILE A 229 1.44 -1.78 23.55
CA ILE A 229 1.47 -3.20 23.91
C ILE A 229 2.11 -3.29 25.30
N PRO A 230 1.42 -3.79 26.33
CA PRO A 230 2.07 -4.07 27.60
C PRO A 230 3.12 -5.14 27.35
N ARG A 231 4.38 -4.89 27.74
CA ARG A 231 5.36 -5.98 27.84
C ARG A 231 4.77 -7.00 28.82
N VAL A 232 4.32 -8.15 28.32
CA VAL A 232 3.72 -9.20 29.15
C VAL A 232 4.80 -9.76 30.09
N ARG A 233 4.90 -9.21 31.30
CA ARG A 233 5.23 -10.03 32.46
C ARG A 233 3.99 -10.87 32.73
N ARG A 234 4.11 -12.20 32.63
CA ARG A 234 3.04 -13.15 32.93
C ARG A 234 2.43 -12.82 34.29
N ARG A 235 1.29 -12.13 34.29
CA ARG A 235 0.41 -12.00 35.44
C ARG A 235 -1.02 -11.92 34.92
N TRP A 236 -1.78 -12.97 35.19
CA TRP A 236 -3.16 -13.12 34.77
C TRP A 236 -4.05 -12.13 35.53
N PRO A 237 -4.84 -11.25 34.88
CA PRO A 237 -5.84 -10.44 35.57
C PRO A 237 -7.12 -11.26 35.80
N ARG A 238 -7.80 -11.00 36.93
CA ARG A 238 -9.16 -11.49 37.20
C ARG A 238 -10.14 -11.00 36.12
N PRO A 239 -11.15 -11.80 35.73
CA PRO A 239 -12.10 -11.41 34.70
C PRO A 239 -12.94 -10.20 35.12
N LEU A 240 -13.06 -9.22 34.21
CA LEU A 240 -14.00 -8.11 34.33
C LEU A 240 -15.45 -8.60 34.11
N PRO A 241 -16.45 -8.02 34.79
CA PRO A 241 -17.86 -8.39 34.60
C PRO A 241 -18.35 -7.95 33.21
N GLY A 242 -18.91 -8.90 32.43
CA GLY A 242 -19.35 -8.67 31.06
C GLY A 242 -20.63 -7.83 30.93
N PRO A 243 -20.86 -7.17 29.77
CA PRO A 243 -22.06 -6.39 29.53
C PRO A 243 -23.27 -7.29 29.19
N ARG A 244 -24.42 -7.01 29.82
CA ARG A 244 -25.71 -7.67 29.55
C ARG A 244 -26.28 -7.24 28.18
N PRO A 245 -26.92 -8.14 27.42
CA PRO A 245 -27.49 -7.81 26.11
C PRO A 245 -28.84 -7.06 26.25
N ARG A 246 -29.06 -6.05 25.39
CA ARG A 246 -30.38 -5.48 25.11
C ARG A 246 -30.94 -6.05 23.80
N PRO A 247 -32.27 -6.25 23.66
CA PRO A 247 -32.84 -6.92 22.49
C PRO A 247 -33.11 -5.97 21.31
N GLY A 248 -32.72 -6.45 20.12
CA GLY A 248 -33.45 -6.40 18.85
C GLY A 248 -33.93 -5.05 18.27
N ARG A 249 -33.36 -4.69 17.11
CA ARG A 249 -34.13 -4.33 15.89
C ARG A 249 -33.20 -4.37 14.67
N ARG A 250 -33.55 -5.19 13.67
CA ARG A 250 -33.04 -5.11 12.30
C ARG A 250 -33.94 -4.16 11.51
N ALA A 251 -33.35 -3.28 10.70
CA ALA A 251 -33.90 -2.85 9.41
C ALA A 251 -32.77 -2.21 8.59
N TYR A 252 -32.71 -2.55 7.31
CA TYR A 252 -31.83 -1.98 6.28
C TYR A 252 -32.66 -1.00 5.42
N THR A 253 -31.92 -0.19 4.65
CA THR A 253 -32.27 0.71 3.50
C THR A 253 -32.62 2.19 3.69
N ASP A 254 -31.82 2.98 2.93
CA ASP A 254 -32.13 4.14 2.08
C ASP A 254 -32.63 5.46 2.65
N ARG A 255 -31.81 6.52 2.48
CA ARG A 255 -32.07 7.78 1.71
C ARG A 255 -31.06 8.91 2.08
N PRO A 256 -31.00 10.07 1.38
CA PRO A 256 -30.03 10.33 0.31
C PRO A 256 -29.11 11.54 0.64
N ALA A 257 -28.04 11.73 -0.14
CA ALA A 257 -27.18 12.91 -0.05
C ALA A 257 -27.84 14.16 -0.66
N PRO A 258 -27.74 15.34 -0.05
CA PRO A 258 -28.11 16.58 -0.72
C PRO A 258 -26.97 17.07 -1.64
N ARG A 259 -27.40 17.45 -2.85
CA ARG A 259 -26.62 18.14 -3.89
C ARG A 259 -26.01 19.43 -3.33
N ARG A 260 -24.78 19.77 -3.77
CA ARG A 260 -24.30 21.16 -3.78
C ARG A 260 -23.70 21.55 -5.13
N SER A 261 -24.12 22.72 -5.54
CA SER A 261 -23.82 23.51 -6.72
C SER A 261 -22.39 24.08 -6.72
N GLY A 262 -21.78 24.08 -7.91
CA GLY A 262 -21.27 25.27 -8.61
C GLY A 262 -20.13 26.13 -8.02
N ARG A 263 -18.98 26.07 -8.73
CA ARG A 263 -17.94 27.12 -8.97
C ARG A 263 -17.12 27.53 -7.72
N GLN A 264 -15.84 27.92 -7.79
CA GLN A 264 -15.01 28.44 -8.86
C GLN A 264 -13.52 28.17 -8.55
N LEU A 265 -12.76 27.87 -9.60
CA LEU A 265 -11.31 27.69 -9.59
C LEU A 265 -10.61 29.06 -9.41
N ARG A 266 -9.72 29.20 -8.42
CA ARG A 266 -8.61 30.16 -8.47
C ARG A 266 -7.33 29.45 -8.10
N ARG A 267 -6.43 29.34 -9.08
CA ARG A 267 -5.02 28.98 -8.91
C ARG A 267 -4.32 30.16 -8.25
N GLN A 268 -3.61 29.91 -7.14
CA GLN A 268 -2.32 30.53 -6.80
C GLN A 268 -1.71 29.76 -5.61
N GLY A 269 -0.45 29.33 -5.75
CA GLY A 269 0.39 28.70 -4.71
C GLY A 269 0.11 27.22 -4.42
N ARG A 270 0.81 26.28 -5.08
CA ARG A 270 0.71 24.84 -4.77
C ARG A 270 1.46 24.53 -3.46
N ALA A 271 0.76 24.60 -2.34
CA ALA A 271 1.09 23.79 -1.18
C ALA A 271 0.58 22.36 -1.43
N CYS A 272 1.48 21.38 -1.48
CA CYS A 272 1.12 19.96 -1.40
C CYS A 272 0.47 19.72 -0.03
N ARG A 273 -0.86 19.66 0.02
CA ARG A 273 -1.62 19.46 1.25
C ARG A 273 -1.57 17.98 1.65
N ALA A 274 -1.14 17.73 2.88
CA ALA A 274 -0.84 16.44 3.48
C ALA A 274 -1.99 15.41 3.51
N MET A 275 -1.57 14.16 3.75
CA MET A 275 -2.20 12.87 3.49
C MET A 275 -2.93 12.28 4.72
N PHE A 276 -3.97 11.46 4.43
CA PHE A 276 -4.82 10.64 5.31
C PHE A 276 -5.99 11.32 6.06
N ASP A 277 -7.15 11.20 5.41
CA ASP A 277 -8.55 11.27 5.89
C ASP A 277 -8.90 12.33 6.96
N ARG A 278 -9.56 13.38 6.48
CA ARG A 278 -10.16 14.43 7.31
C ARG A 278 -11.54 13.97 7.76
N ARG A 279 -11.70 13.65 9.05
CA ARG A 279 -12.92 13.91 9.84
C ARG A 279 -12.66 13.66 11.33
N ALA A 280 -12.34 14.74 12.05
CA ALA A 280 -12.76 15.01 13.43
C ALA A 280 -12.30 16.43 13.80
N GLU A 281 -13.09 17.43 13.41
CA GLU A 281 -13.04 18.75 14.05
C GLU A 281 -14.35 18.95 14.81
N GLY A 282 -14.21 19.31 16.09
CA GLY A 282 -15.29 19.65 17.02
C GLY A 282 -15.24 18.80 18.29
N ALA A 283 -15.01 19.30 19.50
CA ALA A 283 -14.78 20.66 19.96
C ALA A 283 -14.15 20.55 21.37
N ALA A 284 -13.14 21.37 21.67
CA ALA A 284 -12.78 21.76 23.02
C ALA A 284 -12.04 23.11 22.96
N ASP A 285 -12.78 24.13 23.41
CA ASP A 285 -12.34 25.29 24.19
C ASP A 285 -11.58 26.51 23.63
N LEU A 286 -12.28 27.65 23.84
CA LEU A 286 -11.83 28.96 24.36
C LEU A 286 -11.18 29.99 23.41
N ALA A 287 -11.96 31.03 23.05
CA ALA A 287 -11.56 32.45 23.16
C ALA A 287 -12.76 33.42 23.00
N ASP A 288 -12.88 34.34 23.96
CA ASP A 288 -13.89 35.41 24.14
C ASP A 288 -13.80 36.54 23.08
N PRO A 289 -14.89 36.92 22.39
CA PRO A 289 -14.88 37.97 21.38
C PRO A 289 -15.27 39.34 21.97
N ARG A 290 -14.40 39.92 22.80
CA ARG A 290 -14.52 41.34 23.22
C ARG A 290 -13.18 42.04 23.32
N GLN A 291 -12.36 42.03 22.27
CA GLN A 291 -11.23 42.95 22.15
C GLN A 291 -10.73 42.98 20.71
N CYS A 292 -11.12 44.03 19.97
CA CYS A 292 -10.35 44.69 18.90
C CYS A 292 -11.28 45.69 18.16
N LYS A 293 -11.60 46.79 18.83
CA LYS A 293 -11.94 48.07 18.17
C LYS A 293 -10.72 48.97 18.32
N GLY A 294 -10.19 49.50 17.23
CA GLY A 294 -9.31 50.67 17.26
C GLY A 294 -8.17 50.68 16.25
N ALA A 295 -8.16 51.74 15.43
CA ALA A 295 -7.12 52.20 14.50
C ALA A 295 -6.89 51.36 13.23
N GLY A 296 -6.96 51.85 12.00
CA GLY A 296 -7.07 53.21 11.47
C GLY A 296 -6.07 53.40 10.33
N ARG A 297 -6.56 53.81 9.14
CA ARG A 297 -5.80 54.29 7.95
C ARG A 297 -5.01 53.19 7.22
N GLY A 298 -5.01 53.01 5.91
CA GLY A 298 -5.47 53.78 4.76
C GLY A 298 -4.48 53.50 3.63
N CYS A 299 -4.90 52.91 2.50
CA CYS A 299 -4.29 53.13 1.18
C CYS A 299 -5.10 52.49 0.04
N ARG A 300 -5.91 53.38 -0.56
CA ARG A 300 -6.34 53.54 -1.96
C ARG A 300 -6.23 52.35 -2.92
N ARG A 301 -7.41 51.99 -3.46
CA ARG A 301 -7.62 51.43 -4.80
C ARG A 301 -7.14 52.43 -5.86
N ALA A 302 -6.50 51.93 -6.91
CA ALA A 302 -6.47 52.56 -8.22
C ALA A 302 -7.06 51.54 -9.22
N ALA A 303 -8.00 52.02 -10.02
CA ALA A 303 -8.74 51.29 -11.02
C ALA A 303 -8.03 51.38 -12.38
N ASP A 304 -8.17 50.33 -13.19
CA ASP A 304 -8.24 50.34 -14.67
C ASP A 304 -9.32 51.35 -15.17
N PRO A 305 -9.48 51.68 -16.48
CA PRO A 305 -8.87 51.12 -17.71
C PRO A 305 -8.54 52.16 -18.83
N ALA A 306 -8.06 51.63 -19.99
CA ALA A 306 -8.55 51.91 -21.37
C ALA A 306 -7.59 52.51 -22.43
N ALA A 307 -7.48 51.73 -23.54
CA ALA A 307 -7.63 52.10 -24.96
C ALA A 307 -6.51 52.80 -25.79
N GLY A 308 -6.39 52.30 -27.05
CA GLY A 308 -5.74 52.92 -28.24
C GLY A 308 -4.63 52.03 -28.84
N ARG A 309 -4.81 51.22 -29.90
CA ARG A 309 -4.92 51.57 -31.34
C ARG A 309 -4.27 52.94 -31.62
N GLY A 310 -3.17 53.09 -32.36
CA GLY A 310 -2.78 52.51 -33.65
C GLY A 310 -2.80 53.64 -34.69
N GLY A 311 -1.64 54.02 -35.23
CA GLY A 311 -1.50 55.07 -36.25
C GLY A 311 -0.05 55.54 -36.37
N GLY A 312 0.53 55.41 -37.57
CA GLY A 312 1.96 55.54 -37.84
C GLY A 312 2.44 56.94 -38.24
N ALA A 313 3.74 57.03 -38.51
CA ALA A 313 4.35 57.80 -39.61
C ALA A 313 5.87 57.59 -39.58
N SER A 314 6.43 57.47 -40.80
CA SER A 314 7.85 57.50 -41.21
C SER A 314 8.66 56.22 -41.08
#